data_AF-A0A838KV89-F1
#
_entry.id   AF-A0A838KV89-F1
#
_cell.length_a   1.000
_cell.length_b   1.000
_cell.length_c   1.000
_cell.angle_alpha   90.00
_cell.angle_beta   90.00
_cell.angle_gamma   90.00
#
_symmetry.space_group_name_H-M   'P 1'
#
loop_
_entity.id
_entity.type
_entity.pdbx_description
1 polymer ?
#
loop_
_entity_poly.entity_id
_entity_poly.type
_entity_poly.pdbx_seq_one_letter_code
_entity_poly.pdbx_strand_id
1 'polypeptide(L)'
;LLFEYPEDETTYAADDEFLLGDALLVAPITRPGIEHRHVYLPRGTWFHYYSGERFEGPSHVLAHAPLGEPALYVKANTAIPMGPDAAHTGERPADPLTLLLYPARGKGESTLYEDAGNGFGYERGEYARRKVFCETQDDRITIRLGEREGSFVPERGEIRLELRGVTTAQSVLVDGEERRPEHGEVGTLTVSLGEEAGPTTVEVIL
;
A
#
# COMPACT_ATOMS: atom_id res chain seq x y z
N LEU A 1 -2.32 -18.73 1.20
CA LEU A 1 -1.06 -18.12 1.72
C LEU A 1 0.22 -18.78 1.20
N LEU A 2 0.23 -20.11 1.02
CA LEU A 2 1.42 -20.90 0.64
C LEU A 2 2.22 -20.43 -0.58
N PHE A 3 1.59 -19.74 -1.55
CA PHE A 3 2.31 -19.29 -2.75
C PHE A 3 3.35 -18.21 -2.46
N GLU A 4 3.12 -17.37 -1.45
CA GLU A 4 4.05 -16.32 -1.04
C GLU A 4 5.00 -16.78 0.08
N TYR A 5 4.57 -17.76 0.88
CA TYR A 5 5.30 -18.26 2.05
C TYR A 5 5.44 -19.80 2.00
N PRO A 6 6.10 -20.37 0.99
CA PRO A 6 6.12 -21.82 0.79
C PRO A 6 6.90 -22.57 1.87
N GLU A 7 7.84 -21.92 2.57
CA GLU A 7 8.59 -22.52 3.68
C GLU A 7 7.84 -22.52 5.02
N ASP A 8 6.66 -21.89 5.09
CA ASP A 8 5.81 -21.85 6.28
C ASP A 8 4.67 -22.86 6.16
N GLU A 9 4.85 -24.05 6.73
CA GLU A 9 3.88 -25.15 6.65
C GLU A 9 2.49 -24.78 7.20
N THR A 10 2.40 -23.81 8.13
CA THR A 10 1.11 -23.30 8.66
C THR A 10 0.22 -22.80 7.53
N THR A 11 0.83 -22.22 6.50
CA THR A 11 0.11 -21.62 5.36
C THR A 11 -0.53 -22.64 4.43
N TYR A 12 -0.19 -23.93 4.57
CA TYR A 12 -0.74 -25.01 3.75
C TYR A 12 -2.18 -25.34 4.15
N ALA A 13 -2.51 -25.11 5.42
CA ALA A 13 -3.85 -25.32 5.98
C ALA A 13 -4.70 -24.04 6.01
N ALA A 14 -4.15 -22.89 5.59
CA ALA A 14 -4.88 -21.63 5.49
C ALA A 14 -5.78 -21.63 4.24
N ASP A 15 -6.96 -22.23 4.37
CA ASP A 15 -7.95 -22.43 3.30
C ASP A 15 -9.08 -21.38 3.29
N ASP A 16 -9.19 -20.56 4.33
CA ASP A 16 -10.23 -19.55 4.50
C ASP A 16 -9.69 -18.11 4.66
N GLU A 17 -8.41 -17.90 4.35
CA GLU A 17 -7.72 -16.61 4.25
C GLU A 17 -6.70 -16.63 3.12
N PHE A 18 -6.48 -15.48 2.48
CA PHE A 18 -5.63 -15.39 1.29
C PHE A 18 -4.93 -14.04 1.17
N LEU A 19 -3.88 -14.00 0.34
CA LEU A 19 -3.28 -12.73 -0.09
C LEU A 19 -3.92 -12.30 -1.39
N LEU A 20 -4.32 -11.03 -1.46
CA LEU A 20 -4.60 -10.32 -2.69
C LEU A 20 -3.31 -9.59 -3.11
N GLY A 21 -2.66 -10.10 -4.15
CA GLY A 21 -1.28 -9.74 -4.45
C GLY A 21 -0.32 -10.27 -3.37
N ASP A 22 0.67 -9.47 -3.01
CA ASP A 22 1.74 -9.79 -2.05
C ASP A 22 1.62 -9.02 -0.72
N ALA A 23 0.68 -8.06 -0.65
CA ALA A 23 0.64 -7.03 0.40
C ALA A 23 -0.66 -6.96 1.18
N LEU A 24 -1.77 -7.54 0.69
CA LEU A 24 -3.08 -7.48 1.35
C LEU A 24 -3.51 -8.87 1.78
N LEU A 25 -3.57 -9.12 3.08
CA LEU A 25 -4.13 -10.36 3.63
C LEU A 25 -5.61 -10.16 3.95
N VAL A 26 -6.46 -11.02 3.38
CA VAL A 26 -7.91 -10.96 3.48
C VAL A 26 -8.42 -12.24 4.14
N ALA A 27 -9.20 -12.09 5.20
CA ALA A 27 -9.80 -13.18 5.95
C ALA A 27 -11.30 -12.91 6.19
N PRO A 28 -12.19 -13.21 5.22
CA PRO A 28 -13.61 -12.85 5.30
C PRO A 28 -14.39 -13.70 6.31
N ILE A 29 -15.35 -13.14 7.03
CA ILE A 29 -16.29 -13.97 7.81
C ILE A 29 -17.26 -14.69 6.86
N THR A 30 -17.35 -16.02 6.98
CA THR A 30 -18.18 -16.86 6.10
C THR A 30 -19.40 -17.48 6.79
N ARG A 31 -19.64 -17.15 8.06
CA ARG A 31 -20.75 -17.69 8.87
C ARG A 31 -21.64 -16.57 9.43
N PRO A 32 -22.98 -16.70 9.36
CA PRO A 32 -23.90 -15.70 9.91
C PRO A 32 -23.71 -15.49 11.42
N GLY A 33 -23.82 -14.23 11.87
CA GLY A 33 -23.81 -13.87 13.29
C GLY A 33 -22.45 -13.99 13.98
N ILE A 34 -21.36 -14.17 13.22
CA ILE A 34 -20.00 -14.18 13.72
C ILE A 34 -19.34 -12.85 13.36
N GLU A 35 -18.63 -12.26 14.32
CA GLU A 35 -17.87 -11.01 14.13
C GLU A 35 -16.39 -11.18 14.49
N HIS A 36 -15.99 -12.39 14.88
CA HIS A 36 -14.61 -12.69 15.23
C HIS A 36 -14.14 -13.98 14.55
N ARG A 37 -12.90 -14.00 14.08
CA ARG A 37 -12.28 -15.22 13.54
C ARG A 37 -10.81 -15.28 13.87
N HIS A 38 -10.26 -16.49 13.85
CA HIS A 38 -8.82 -16.67 13.84
C HIS A 38 -8.29 -16.28 12.45
N VAL A 39 -7.16 -15.58 12.47
CA VAL A 39 -6.38 -15.23 11.28
C VAL A 39 -4.93 -15.57 11.56
N TYR A 40 -4.24 -16.19 10.60
CA TYR A 40 -2.80 -16.38 10.67
C TYR A 40 -2.10 -15.30 9.85
N LEU A 41 -1.21 -14.56 10.48
CA LEU A 41 -0.36 -13.56 9.85
C LEU A 41 1.02 -14.18 9.63
N PRO A 42 1.46 -14.42 8.38
CA PRO A 42 2.79 -14.95 8.09
C PRO A 42 3.91 -13.99 8.50
N ARG A 43 5.16 -14.43 8.38
CA ARG A 43 6.35 -13.59 8.68
C ARG A 43 6.27 -12.21 8.01
N GLY A 44 6.41 -11.17 8.82
CA GLY A 44 6.37 -9.77 8.40
C GLY A 44 5.68 -8.89 9.43
N THR A 45 5.73 -7.58 9.23
CA THR A 45 4.93 -6.62 10.00
C THR A 45 3.65 -6.32 9.22
N TRP A 46 2.52 -6.43 9.90
CA TRP A 46 1.18 -6.29 9.33
C TRP A 46 0.40 -5.22 10.08
N PHE A 47 -0.48 -4.51 9.39
CA PHE A 47 -1.35 -3.50 9.97
C PHE A 47 -2.79 -3.82 9.66
N HIS A 48 -3.65 -3.83 10.68
CA HIS A 48 -5.09 -3.93 10.46
C HIS A 48 -5.57 -2.68 9.72
N TYR A 49 -6.21 -2.86 8.57
CA TYR A 49 -6.50 -1.78 7.62
C TYR A 49 -7.37 -0.67 8.23
N TYR A 50 -8.37 -1.04 9.03
CA TYR A 50 -9.31 -0.08 9.60
C TYR A 50 -8.78 0.62 10.85
N SER A 51 -8.22 -0.14 11.80
CA SER A 51 -7.77 0.41 13.09
C SER A 51 -6.35 0.96 13.06
N GLY A 52 -5.54 0.58 12.07
CA GLY A 52 -4.11 0.86 12.03
C GLY A 52 -3.30 0.09 13.09
N GLU A 53 -3.90 -0.89 13.77
CA GLU A 53 -3.20 -1.68 14.78
C GLU A 53 -2.10 -2.54 14.13
N ARG A 54 -0.93 -2.55 14.76
CA ARG A 54 0.28 -3.21 14.26
C ARG A 54 0.44 -4.61 14.85
N PHE A 55 0.76 -5.57 14.00
CA PHE A 55 1.00 -6.98 14.35
C PHE A 55 2.34 -7.45 13.79
N GLU A 56 3.04 -8.29 14.55
CA GLU A 56 4.24 -8.98 14.08
C GLU A 56 3.91 -10.45 13.81
N GLY A 57 4.18 -10.90 12.59
CA GLY A 57 4.09 -12.30 12.20
C GLY A 57 5.45 -13.01 12.26
N PRO A 58 5.49 -14.34 12.35
CA PRO A 58 4.35 -15.26 12.27
C PRO A 58 3.52 -15.27 13.57
N SER A 59 2.20 -15.10 13.46
CA SER A 59 1.31 -15.10 14.64
C SER A 59 -0.14 -15.43 14.27
N HIS A 60 -0.88 -15.98 15.25
CA HIS A 60 -2.33 -16.11 15.16
C HIS A 60 -2.99 -14.97 15.93
N VAL A 61 -3.96 -14.31 15.31
CA VAL A 61 -4.74 -13.23 15.92
C VAL A 61 -6.22 -13.58 15.94
N LEU A 62 -6.92 -13.14 16.98
CA LEU A 62 -8.38 -13.15 17.02
C LEU A 62 -8.86 -11.82 16.43
N ALA A 63 -9.15 -11.82 15.14
CA ALA A 63 -9.56 -10.62 14.42
C ALA A 63 -11.02 -10.29 14.71
N HIS A 64 -11.31 -9.04 15.06
CA HIS A 64 -12.67 -8.48 15.04
C HIS A 64 -12.98 -7.99 13.62
N ALA A 65 -13.98 -8.58 12.99
CA ALA A 65 -14.39 -8.35 11.60
C ALA A 65 -15.92 -8.25 11.52
N PRO A 66 -16.50 -7.13 11.96
CA PRO A 66 -17.95 -6.91 11.89
C PRO A 66 -18.42 -6.74 10.45
N LEU A 67 -19.75 -6.73 10.26
CA LEU A 67 -20.33 -6.55 8.93
C LEU A 67 -19.89 -5.21 8.32
N GLY A 68 -19.31 -5.26 7.12
CA GLY A 68 -18.78 -4.08 6.42
C GLY A 68 -17.27 -3.86 6.60
N GLU A 69 -16.66 -4.52 7.57
CA GLU A 69 -15.22 -4.42 7.86
C GLU A 69 -14.63 -5.84 7.97
N PRO A 70 -14.43 -6.55 6.83
CA PRO A 70 -13.77 -7.85 6.85
C PRO A 70 -12.35 -7.74 7.44
N ALA A 71 -11.85 -8.82 8.03
CA ALA A 71 -10.46 -8.84 8.52
C ALA A 71 -9.50 -8.63 7.34
N LEU A 72 -8.87 -7.45 7.33
CA LEU A 72 -8.00 -6.98 6.26
C LEU A 72 -6.72 -6.44 6.87
N TYR A 73 -5.59 -6.97 6.42
CA TYR A 73 -4.28 -6.59 6.90
C TYR A 73 -3.38 -6.16 5.75
N VAL A 74 -2.67 -5.05 5.93
CA VAL A 74 -1.72 -4.51 4.96
C VAL A 74 -0.30 -4.78 5.45
N LYS A 75 0.54 -5.32 4.58
CA LYS A 75 1.95 -5.56 4.85
C LYS A 75 2.70 -4.21 4.90
N ALA A 76 3.54 -4.05 5.92
CA ALA A 76 4.30 -2.81 6.12
C ALA A 76 5.17 -2.46 4.90
N ASN A 77 5.45 -1.16 4.74
CA ASN A 77 6.34 -0.60 3.71
C ASN A 77 6.00 -0.97 2.25
N THR A 78 4.76 -1.40 1.99
CA THR A 78 4.31 -1.74 0.64
C THR A 78 3.27 -0.71 0.22
N ALA A 79 3.48 -0.05 -0.92
CA ALA A 79 2.55 0.96 -1.41
C ALA A 79 1.35 0.31 -2.11
N ILE A 80 0.15 0.62 -1.60
CA ILE A 80 -1.12 0.20 -2.18
C ILE A 80 -1.68 1.36 -3.00
N PRO A 81 -1.79 1.22 -4.34
CA PRO A 81 -2.37 2.26 -5.18
C PRO A 81 -3.89 2.30 -5.04
N MET A 82 -4.41 3.48 -4.76
CA MET A 82 -5.83 3.80 -4.58
C MET A 82 -6.18 4.93 -5.54
N GLY A 83 -7.05 4.64 -6.51
CA GLY A 83 -7.60 5.67 -7.40
C GLY A 83 -8.59 6.56 -6.66
N PRO A 84 -8.94 7.72 -7.25
CA PRO A 84 -10.01 8.56 -6.73
C PRO A 84 -11.36 7.85 -6.78
N ASP A 85 -12.28 8.25 -5.90
CA ASP A 85 -13.65 7.74 -5.91
C ASP A 85 -14.29 8.00 -7.27
N ALA A 86 -14.90 6.96 -7.84
CA ALA A 86 -15.60 7.00 -9.10
C ALA A 86 -16.92 6.24 -8.97
N ALA A 87 -17.99 6.77 -9.55
CA ALA A 87 -19.29 6.12 -9.56
C ALA A 87 -19.29 4.86 -10.45
N HIS A 88 -18.44 4.83 -11.48
CA HIS A 88 -18.22 3.67 -12.34
C HIS A 88 -16.87 3.71 -13.06
N THR A 89 -16.40 2.57 -13.56
CA THR A 89 -15.09 2.43 -14.23
C THR A 89 -14.90 3.27 -15.49
N GLY A 90 -15.98 3.77 -16.10
CA GLY A 90 -15.93 4.68 -17.25
C GLY A 90 -15.69 6.16 -16.92
N GLU A 91 -15.79 6.58 -15.66
CA GLU A 91 -15.62 7.98 -15.24
C GLU A 91 -14.14 8.37 -15.23
N ARG A 92 -13.28 7.40 -14.86
CA ARG A 92 -11.80 7.49 -14.86
C ARG A 92 -11.28 8.85 -14.36
N PRO A 93 -11.66 9.30 -13.15
CA PRO A 93 -11.01 10.47 -12.58
C PRO A 93 -9.51 10.15 -12.45
N ALA A 94 -8.68 11.08 -12.95
CA ALA A 94 -7.24 10.86 -13.02
C ALA A 94 -6.55 11.16 -11.68
N ASP A 95 -7.09 12.12 -10.91
CA ASP A 95 -6.41 12.68 -9.74
C ASP A 95 -7.24 12.60 -8.45
N PRO A 96 -6.57 12.45 -7.29
CA PRO A 96 -5.17 12.02 -7.15
C PRO A 96 -5.05 10.49 -7.24
N LEU A 97 -3.91 9.98 -7.71
CA LEU A 97 -3.52 8.61 -7.36
C LEU A 97 -2.92 8.62 -5.95
N THR A 98 -3.56 7.93 -5.01
CA THR A 98 -3.04 7.80 -3.65
C THR A 98 -2.23 6.51 -3.51
N LEU A 99 -0.99 6.62 -3.05
CA LEU A 99 -0.19 5.49 -2.60
C LEU A 99 -0.30 5.43 -1.07
N LEU A 100 -1.11 4.48 -0.58
CA LEU A 100 -1.28 4.23 0.83
C LEU A 100 -0.15 3.33 1.34
N LEU A 101 0.52 3.77 2.41
CA LEU A 101 1.59 3.02 3.07
C LEU A 101 1.38 2.96 4.58
N TYR A 102 1.81 1.85 5.17
CA TYR A 102 2.07 1.74 6.61
C TYR A 102 3.58 1.60 6.84
N PRO A 103 4.31 2.69 7.13
CA PRO A 103 5.73 2.63 7.41
C PRO A 103 6.00 1.87 8.72
N ALA A 104 6.98 0.96 8.70
CA ALA A 104 7.50 0.29 9.89
C ALA A 104 8.96 -0.09 9.67
N ARG A 105 9.73 -0.27 10.75
CA ARG A 105 11.15 -0.62 10.67
C ARG A 105 11.40 -1.75 9.65
N GLY A 106 12.33 -1.52 8.73
CA GLY A 106 12.63 -2.42 7.62
C GLY A 106 12.26 -1.79 6.28
N LYS A 107 12.06 -2.62 5.26
CA LYS A 107 11.84 -2.15 3.88
C LYS A 107 10.81 -2.98 3.15
N GLY A 108 10.20 -2.38 2.13
CA GLY A 108 9.27 -3.01 1.21
C GLY A 108 9.36 -2.37 -0.18
N GLU A 109 8.81 -3.08 -1.15
CA GLU A 109 8.79 -2.70 -2.56
C GLU A 109 7.44 -3.09 -3.14
N SER A 110 6.86 -2.23 -3.97
CA SER A 110 5.75 -2.57 -4.84
C SER A 110 6.00 -2.05 -6.26
N THR A 111 5.17 -2.49 -7.21
CA THR A 111 5.22 -2.03 -8.60
C THR A 111 3.87 -1.45 -8.99
N LEU A 112 3.87 -0.19 -9.43
CA LEU A 112 2.72 0.44 -10.06
C LEU A 112 2.78 0.18 -11.57
N TYR A 113 1.72 -0.38 -12.13
CA TYR A 113 1.56 -0.65 -13.55
C TYR A 113 0.28 -0.02 -14.07
N GLU A 114 0.36 0.63 -15.23
CA GLU A 114 -0.75 1.31 -15.88
C GLU A 114 -0.65 1.20 -17.39
N ASP A 115 -1.78 1.09 -18.07
CA ASP A 115 -1.89 1.15 -19.53
C ASP A 115 -3.27 1.71 -19.93
N ALA A 116 -3.62 1.64 -21.22
CA ALA A 116 -4.91 2.12 -21.72
C ALA A 116 -6.15 1.40 -21.13
N GLY A 117 -5.94 0.24 -20.48
CA GLY A 117 -6.98 -0.64 -19.97
C GLY A 117 -7.76 -1.38 -21.05
N ASN A 118 -7.32 -1.30 -22.31
CA ASN A 118 -7.94 -1.97 -23.45
C ASN A 118 -6.92 -2.31 -24.54
N GLY A 119 -7.27 -3.28 -25.39
CA GLY A 119 -6.44 -3.72 -26.49
C GLY A 119 -5.14 -4.41 -26.06
N PHE A 120 -4.13 -4.37 -26.96
CA PHE A 120 -2.85 -5.07 -26.81
C PHE A 120 -1.65 -4.11 -26.88
N GLY A 121 -1.83 -2.86 -26.43
CA GLY A 121 -0.76 -1.87 -26.42
C GLY A 121 0.44 -2.29 -25.56
N TYR A 122 0.16 -2.95 -24.43
CA TYR A 122 1.17 -3.43 -23.49
C TYR A 122 2.21 -4.35 -24.14
N GLU A 123 1.83 -5.15 -25.14
CA GLU A 123 2.75 -6.05 -25.87
C GLU A 123 3.79 -5.28 -26.69
N ARG A 124 3.50 -4.02 -27.04
CA ARG A 124 4.39 -3.13 -27.80
C ARG A 124 5.12 -2.11 -26.93
N GLY A 125 5.00 -2.22 -25.61
CA GLY A 125 5.61 -1.26 -24.67
C GLY A 125 4.74 -0.04 -24.35
N GLU A 126 3.47 -0.03 -24.77
CA GLU A 126 2.50 1.05 -24.46
C GLU A 126 1.92 0.86 -23.04
N TYR A 127 2.81 0.84 -22.05
CA TYR A 127 2.49 0.79 -20.63
C TYR A 127 3.32 1.83 -19.87
N ALA A 128 2.97 2.05 -18.61
CA ALA A 128 3.73 2.79 -17.62
C ALA A 128 3.98 1.85 -16.45
N ARG A 129 5.23 1.64 -16.10
CA ARG A 129 5.60 0.82 -14.95
C ARG A 129 6.64 1.53 -14.11
N ARG A 130 6.46 1.56 -12.79
CA ARG A 130 7.51 2.05 -11.89
C ARG A 130 7.50 1.30 -10.57
N LYS A 131 8.69 1.17 -9.99
CA LYS A 131 8.85 0.59 -8.65
C LYS A 131 8.65 1.68 -7.59
N VAL A 132 8.03 1.32 -6.47
CA VAL A 132 7.91 2.17 -5.29
C VAL A 132 8.59 1.44 -4.14
N PHE A 133 9.58 2.08 -3.54
CA PHE A 133 10.31 1.55 -2.39
C PHE A 133 9.91 2.35 -1.16
N CYS A 134 9.76 1.67 -0.02
CA CYS A 134 9.64 2.31 1.27
C CYS A 134 10.61 1.64 2.24
N GLU A 135 11.41 2.43 2.94
CA GLU A 135 12.32 1.97 3.97
C GLU A 135 12.17 2.85 5.19
N THR A 136 12.02 2.24 6.36
CA THR A 136 12.02 2.93 7.64
C THR A 136 13.21 2.43 8.45
N GLN A 137 14.10 3.36 8.80
CA GLN A 137 15.25 3.10 9.64
C GLN A 137 15.42 4.25 10.63
N ASP A 138 15.58 3.89 11.91
CA ASP A 138 15.69 4.85 13.01
C ASP A 138 14.51 5.84 12.98
N ASP A 139 14.76 7.14 12.98
CA ASP A 139 13.75 8.21 12.93
C ASP A 139 13.52 8.74 11.50
N ARG A 140 13.76 7.91 10.47
CA ARG A 140 13.63 8.29 9.05
C ARG A 140 12.79 7.28 8.27
N ILE A 141 11.84 7.81 7.50
CA ILE A 141 11.12 7.08 6.46
C ILE A 141 11.58 7.61 5.10
N THR A 142 12.05 6.73 4.23
CA THR A 142 12.46 7.06 2.87
C THR A 142 11.56 6.33 1.89
N ILE A 143 10.92 7.08 0.99
CA ILE A 143 10.06 6.56 -0.06
C ILE A 143 10.67 6.97 -1.40
N ARG A 144 10.86 6.01 -2.30
CA ARG A 144 11.45 6.27 -3.62
C ARG A 144 10.55 5.74 -4.71
N LEU A 145 10.04 6.65 -5.54
CA LEU A 145 9.40 6.33 -6.79
C LEU A 145 10.50 6.22 -7.84
N GLY A 146 10.65 5.03 -8.44
CA GLY A 146 11.60 4.79 -9.51
C GLY A 146 11.21 5.50 -10.81
N GLU A 147 12.14 5.58 -11.75
CA GLU A 147 11.87 6.06 -13.11
C GLU A 147 10.76 5.25 -13.77
N ARG A 148 9.89 5.92 -14.54
CA ARG A 148 8.79 5.30 -15.26
C ARG A 148 9.29 4.64 -16.54
N GLU A 149 8.97 3.36 -16.68
CA GLU A 149 9.27 2.55 -17.86
C GLU A 149 8.06 2.45 -18.79
N GLY A 150 8.31 2.36 -20.09
CA GLY A 150 7.30 2.26 -21.14
C GLY A 150 6.82 3.62 -21.67
N SER A 151 5.99 3.61 -22.71
CA SER A 151 5.60 4.83 -23.43
C SER A 151 4.24 5.41 -23.04
N PHE A 152 3.48 4.73 -22.17
CA PHE A 152 2.20 5.27 -21.68
C PHE A 152 2.46 6.43 -20.71
N VAL A 153 1.65 7.48 -20.83
CA VAL A 153 1.69 8.64 -19.93
C VAL A 153 0.35 8.69 -19.20
N PRO A 154 0.32 8.41 -17.89
CA PRO A 154 -0.89 8.55 -17.09
C PRO A 154 -1.43 9.98 -17.16
N GLU A 155 -2.76 10.12 -17.16
CA GLU A 155 -3.44 11.41 -17.29
C GLU A 155 -3.37 12.28 -16.02
N ARG A 156 -3.05 11.66 -14.88
CA ARG A 156 -3.00 12.30 -13.57
C ARG A 156 -1.92 13.39 -13.51
N GLY A 157 -2.17 14.44 -12.73
CA GLY A 157 -1.21 15.46 -12.36
C GLY A 157 -0.58 15.29 -10.97
N GLU A 158 -1.19 14.50 -10.08
CA GLU A 158 -0.83 14.37 -8.67
C GLU A 158 -0.71 12.89 -8.23
N ILE A 159 0.41 12.57 -7.57
CA ILE A 159 0.53 11.40 -6.71
C ILE A 159 0.49 11.86 -5.26
N ARG A 160 -0.39 11.28 -4.45
CA ARG A 160 -0.44 11.50 -3.00
C ARG A 160 0.16 10.32 -2.27
N LEU A 161 1.17 10.55 -1.43
CA LEU A 161 1.60 9.56 -0.44
C LEU A 161 0.74 9.71 0.82
N GLU A 162 0.12 8.62 1.27
CA GLU A 162 -0.66 8.56 2.50
C GLU A 162 0.05 7.63 3.50
N LEU A 163 0.74 8.22 4.48
CA LEU A 163 1.55 7.49 5.47
C LEU A 163 0.74 7.33 6.76
N ARG A 164 0.08 6.17 6.89
CA ARG A 164 -0.75 5.85 8.04
C ARG A 164 0.10 5.46 9.25
N GLY A 165 -0.31 5.91 10.43
CA GLY A 165 0.42 5.72 11.69
C GLY A 165 1.53 6.75 11.92
N VAL A 166 1.77 7.67 10.97
CA VAL A 166 2.73 8.78 11.10
C VAL A 166 1.96 10.02 11.55
N THR A 167 2.05 10.36 12.83
CA THR A 167 1.31 11.48 13.44
C THR A 167 2.09 12.79 13.49
N THR A 168 3.42 12.71 13.43
CA THR A 168 4.33 13.86 13.49
C THR A 168 5.46 13.67 12.51
N ALA A 169 5.94 14.77 11.96
CA ALA A 169 7.19 14.84 11.21
C ALA A 169 7.89 16.16 11.54
N GLN A 170 9.17 16.10 11.88
CA GLN A 170 10.03 17.27 12.05
C GLN A 170 10.25 17.99 10.72
N SER A 171 10.44 17.23 9.63
CA SER A 171 10.60 17.77 8.28
C SER A 171 10.22 16.73 7.23
N VAL A 172 9.78 17.21 6.07
CA VAL A 172 9.58 16.42 4.86
C VAL A 172 10.46 17.00 3.76
N LEU A 173 11.25 16.16 3.10
CA LEU A 173 12.08 16.54 1.95
C LEU A 173 11.56 15.82 0.72
N VAL A 174 11.41 16.54 -0.39
CA VAL A 174 11.13 15.98 -1.72
C VAL A 174 12.30 16.34 -2.62
N ASP A 175 13.05 15.34 -3.06
CA ASP A 175 14.32 15.48 -3.80
C ASP A 175 15.31 16.46 -3.14
N GLY A 176 15.36 16.42 -1.80
CA GLY A 176 16.22 17.25 -0.97
C GLY A 176 15.68 18.66 -0.68
N GLU A 177 14.56 19.06 -1.28
CA GLU A 177 13.90 20.32 -0.97
C GLU A 177 12.88 20.17 0.15
N GLU A 178 12.91 21.08 1.12
CA GLU A 178 11.96 21.07 2.22
C GLU A 178 10.53 21.36 1.74
N ARG A 179 9.59 20.58 2.28
CA ARG A 179 8.15 20.72 2.08
C ARG A 179 7.47 20.74 3.44
N ARG A 180 6.36 21.47 3.51
CA ARG A 180 5.55 21.51 4.72
C ARG A 180 4.83 20.16 4.89
N PRO A 181 4.89 19.53 6.07
CA PRO A 181 4.11 18.33 6.33
C PRO A 181 2.61 18.66 6.33
N GLU A 182 1.85 17.94 5.53
CA GLU A 182 0.40 18.00 5.53
C GLU A 182 -0.15 16.83 6.33
N HIS A 183 -1.08 17.09 7.23
CA HIS A 183 -1.70 16.04 8.04
C HIS A 183 -3.10 15.81 7.48
N GLY A 184 -3.39 14.56 7.13
CA GLY A 184 -4.69 14.14 6.63
C GLY A 184 -5.67 13.90 7.79
N GLU A 185 -6.42 12.81 7.71
CA GLU A 185 -7.20 12.32 8.84
C GLU A 185 -6.31 11.98 10.05
N VAL A 186 -6.92 11.86 11.23
CA VAL A 186 -6.21 11.61 12.49
C VAL A 186 -5.29 10.40 12.33
N GLY A 187 -3.98 10.60 12.56
CA GLY A 187 -2.99 9.52 12.49
C GLY A 187 -2.29 9.35 11.14
N THR A 188 -2.48 10.28 10.20
CA THR A 188 -1.94 10.15 8.84
C THR A 188 -1.18 11.40 8.40
N LEU A 189 0.04 11.20 7.89
CA LEU A 189 0.80 12.22 7.18
C LEU A 189 0.60 12.06 5.68
N THR A 190 0.31 13.15 4.97
CA THR A 190 0.18 13.18 3.51
C THR A 190 1.28 14.00 2.87
N VAL A 191 1.78 13.53 1.72
CA VAL A 191 2.75 14.26 0.89
C VAL A 191 2.27 14.23 -0.55
N SER A 192 1.92 15.39 -1.11
CA SER A 192 1.53 15.52 -2.52
C SER A 192 2.76 15.76 -3.40
N LEU A 193 2.82 15.02 -4.50
CA LEU A 193 3.89 15.04 -5.50
C LEU A 193 3.26 15.34 -6.87
N GLY A 194 3.99 16.08 -7.72
CA GLY A 194 3.64 16.16 -9.14
C GLY A 194 3.90 14.82 -9.84
N GLU A 195 3.06 14.45 -10.81
CA GLU A 195 3.35 13.29 -11.66
C GLU A 195 4.50 13.60 -12.62
N GLU A 196 5.62 12.90 -12.41
CA GLU A 196 6.81 13.00 -13.24
C GLU A 196 7.30 11.60 -13.67
N ALA A 197 7.89 11.51 -14.86
CA ALA A 197 8.50 10.28 -15.36
C ALA A 197 9.82 9.94 -14.65
N GLY A 198 10.55 10.97 -14.19
CA GLY A 198 11.80 10.81 -13.46
C GLY A 198 11.61 10.18 -12.08
N PRO A 199 12.70 9.70 -11.46
CA PRO A 199 12.64 9.21 -10.10
C PRO A 199 12.39 10.37 -9.11
N THR A 200 11.68 10.07 -8.03
CA THR A 200 11.39 11.03 -6.95
C THR A 200 11.69 10.36 -5.61
N THR A 201 12.38 11.07 -4.73
CA THR A 201 12.68 10.62 -3.37
C THR A 201 11.99 11.51 -2.34
N VAL A 202 11.25 10.90 -1.43
CA VAL A 202 10.62 11.56 -0.29
C VAL A 202 11.27 11.05 0.98
N GLU A 203 11.73 11.96 1.82
CA GLU A 203 12.28 11.65 3.14
C GLU A 203 11.45 12.34 4.23
N VAL A 204 10.97 11.56 5.19
CA VAL A 204 10.23 12.05 6.35
C VAL A 204 11.10 11.81 7.58
N ILE A 205 11.41 12.87 8.30
CA ILE A 205 12.15 12.84 9.57
C ILE A 205 11.13 12.95 10.70
N LEU A 206 11.08 11.96 11.59
CA LEU A 206 10.06 11.81 12.64
C LEU A 206 10.32 12.68 13.88
#